data_AF-A0A2E5EGZ4-F1
#
_entry.id   AF-A0A2E5EGZ4-F1
#
_cell.length_a   1.000
_cell.length_b   1.000
_cell.length_c   1.000
_cell.angle_alpha   90.00
_cell.angle_beta   90.00
_cell.angle_gamma   90.00
#
_symmetry.space_group_name_H-M   'P 1'
#
loop_
_entity.id
_entity.type
_entity.pdbx_description
1 polymer ?
#
loop_
_entity_poly.entity_id
_entity_poly.type
_entity_poly.pdbx_seq_one_letter_code
_entity_poly.pdbx_strand_id
1 'polypeptide(L)'
;MLRHLLNRRFVIGAWVFTVISCAAGDWKPPKDPDPQRIYYSADEDREAKRYEIALQKHTWYFENAVSIERSLSAVRRSFFLSSWIKLGKEYPPAIDKLKEL
;
A
#
# COMPACT_ATOMS: atom_id res chain seq x y z
N MET A 1 -25.47 25.98 -54.72
CA MET A 1 -26.18 26.29 -53.47
C MET A 1 -26.37 24.96 -52.71
N LEU A 2 -25.95 24.90 -51.44
CA LEU A 2 -26.04 23.79 -50.45
C LEU A 2 -25.20 22.51 -50.71
N ARG A 3 -24.01 22.33 -50.11
CA ARG A 3 -23.62 21.98 -48.71
C ARG A 3 -23.66 20.47 -48.38
N HIS A 4 -22.44 19.92 -48.29
CA HIS A 4 -21.90 18.84 -47.44
C HIS A 4 -22.85 17.96 -46.62
N LEU A 5 -22.60 16.64 -46.62
CA LEU A 5 -22.40 15.87 -45.38
C LEU A 5 -21.35 14.75 -45.59
N LEU A 6 -20.17 14.96 -45.02
CA LEU A 6 -19.18 13.93 -44.75
C LEU A 6 -19.69 13.02 -43.62
N ASN A 7 -19.90 11.73 -43.89
CA ASN A 7 -20.06 10.73 -42.84
C ASN A 7 -18.68 10.35 -42.28
N ARG A 8 -18.19 11.14 -41.33
CA ARG A 8 -17.08 10.76 -40.44
C ARG A 8 -17.60 9.76 -39.41
N ARG A 9 -17.32 8.48 -39.62
CA ARG A 9 -17.53 7.44 -38.59
C ARG A 9 -16.44 7.64 -37.52
N PHE A 10 -16.80 8.28 -36.41
CA PHE A 10 -15.99 8.30 -35.19
C PHE A 10 -15.96 6.89 -34.60
N VAL A 11 -14.85 6.17 -34.77
CA VAL A 11 -14.55 4.97 -33.99
C VAL A 11 -13.97 5.45 -32.67
N ILE A 12 -14.81 5.54 -31.63
CA ILE A 12 -14.34 5.76 -30.27
C ILE A 12 -13.72 4.43 -29.83
N GLY A 13 -12.39 4.33 -29.96
CA GLY A 13 -11.63 3.22 -29.39
C GLY A 13 -11.73 3.28 -27.88
N ALA A 14 -12.56 2.41 -27.30
CA ALA A 14 -12.65 2.22 -25.86
C ALA A 14 -11.35 1.55 -25.39
N TRP A 15 -10.39 2.36 -24.95
CA TRP A 15 -9.24 1.90 -24.19
C TRP A 15 -9.76 1.46 -22.81
N VAL A 16 -10.09 0.17 -22.69
CA VAL A 16 -10.36 -0.45 -21.39
C VAL A 16 -9.03 -0.53 -20.64
N PHE A 17 -8.75 0.49 -19.84
CA PHE A 17 -7.75 0.37 -18.77
C PHE A 17 -8.39 -0.50 -17.69
N THR A 18 -8.12 -1.80 -17.74
CA THR A 18 -8.40 -2.69 -16.63
C THR A 18 -7.61 -2.18 -15.43
N VAL A 19 -8.29 -1.55 -14.48
CA VAL A 19 -7.74 -1.28 -13.17
C VAL A 19 -7.54 -2.65 -12.53
N ILE A 20 -6.30 -3.12 -12.46
CA ILE A 20 -5.96 -4.28 -11.64
C ILE A 20 -6.20 -3.83 -10.20
N SER A 21 -7.36 -4.19 -9.66
CA SER A 21 -7.62 -4.09 -8.23
C SER A 21 -6.77 -5.17 -7.57
N CYS A 22 -5.61 -4.76 -7.05
CA CYS A 22 -4.83 -5.56 -6.11
C CYS A 22 -5.72 -5.82 -4.89
N ALA A 23 -6.26 -7.04 -4.80
CA ALA A 23 -6.96 -7.48 -3.61
C ALA A 23 -5.99 -7.34 -2.43
N ALA A 24 -6.30 -6.45 -1.50
CA ALA A 24 -5.49 -6.29 -0.29
C ALA A 24 -5.37 -7.67 0.39
N GLY A 25 -4.15 -8.21 0.50
CA GLY A 25 -3.93 -9.55 1.04
C GLY A 25 -4.67 -9.77 2.37
N ASP A 26 -5.16 -10.97 2.68
CA ASP A 26 -6.08 -11.18 3.81
C ASP A 26 -5.40 -11.18 5.21
N TRP A 27 -4.32 -10.42 5.42
CA TRP A 27 -3.64 -10.43 6.71
C TRP A 27 -4.45 -9.70 7.78
N LYS A 28 -4.52 -10.34 8.95
CA LYS A 28 -5.13 -9.80 10.17
C LYS A 28 -4.11 -9.89 11.31
N PRO A 29 -4.09 -8.90 12.21
CA PRO A 29 -3.24 -8.98 13.39
C PRO A 29 -3.64 -10.17 14.27
N PRO A 30 -2.67 -10.81 14.95
CA PRO A 30 -2.97 -11.87 15.91
C PRO A 30 -3.72 -11.31 17.14
N LYS A 31 -4.38 -12.21 17.90
CA LYS A 31 -5.19 -11.84 19.07
C LYS A 31 -4.40 -11.10 20.16
N ASP A 32 -3.15 -11.48 20.36
CA ASP A 32 -2.22 -10.81 21.28
C ASP A 32 -1.01 -10.32 20.46
N PRO A 33 -1.09 -9.11 19.89
CA PRO A 33 -0.11 -8.65 18.93
C PRO A 33 1.15 -8.12 19.61
N ASP A 34 2.28 -8.71 19.25
CA ASP A 34 3.62 -8.16 19.49
C ASP A 34 3.99 -7.23 18.33
N PRO A 35 4.03 -5.89 18.54
CA PRO A 35 4.33 -4.94 17.47
C PRO A 35 5.71 -5.13 16.87
N GLN A 36 6.70 -5.51 17.68
CA GLN A 36 8.06 -5.72 17.21
C GLN A 36 8.13 -6.93 16.27
N ARG A 37 7.45 -8.02 16.63
CA ARG A 37 7.32 -9.19 15.75
C ARG A 37 6.58 -8.86 14.46
N ILE A 38 5.52 -8.06 14.53
CA ILE A 38 4.78 -7.61 13.35
C ILE A 38 5.69 -6.78 12.43
N TYR A 39 6.48 -5.87 13.00
CA TYR A 39 7.48 -5.10 12.25
C TYR A 39 8.47 -6.00 11.50
N TYR A 40 9.10 -6.97 12.18
CA TYR A 40 10.03 -7.89 11.51
C TYR A 40 9.35 -8.70 10.41
N SER A 41 8.14 -9.21 10.68
CA SER A 41 7.41 -9.99 9.70
C SER A 41 6.93 -9.16 8.49
N ALA A 42 6.82 -7.83 8.62
CA ALA A 42 6.53 -6.94 7.49
C ALA A 42 7.72 -6.86 6.54
N ASP A 43 8.94 -6.83 7.08
CA ASP A 43 10.17 -6.83 6.27
C ASP A 43 10.37 -8.19 5.60
N GLU A 44 10.10 -9.29 6.30
CA GLU A 44 10.09 -10.64 5.70
C GLU A 44 9.09 -10.76 4.53
N ASP A 45 7.90 -10.16 4.65
CA ASP A 45 6.92 -10.13 3.56
C ASP A 45 7.37 -9.26 2.39
N ARG A 46 8.04 -8.12 2.65
CA ARG A 46 8.64 -7.30 1.59
C ARG A 46 9.69 -8.11 0.83
N GLU A 47 10.62 -8.75 1.53
CA GLU A 47 11.67 -9.57 0.91
C GLU A 47 11.09 -10.74 0.11
N ALA A 48 9.98 -11.31 0.56
CA ALA A 48 9.24 -12.34 -0.17
C ALA A 48 8.28 -11.79 -1.25
N LYS A 49 8.31 -10.48 -1.54
CA LYS A 49 7.47 -9.77 -2.52
C LYS A 49 5.96 -9.84 -2.24
N ARG A 50 5.56 -10.14 -1.00
CA ARG A 50 4.17 -10.09 -0.51
C ARG A 50 3.82 -8.66 -0.07
N TYR A 51 3.94 -7.72 -1.01
CA TYR A 51 3.94 -6.29 -0.70
C TYR A 51 2.64 -5.78 -0.06
N GLU A 52 1.48 -6.32 -0.46
CA GLU A 52 0.18 -5.95 0.12
C GLU A 52 0.10 -6.31 1.60
N ILE A 53 0.58 -7.51 1.97
CA ILE A 53 0.63 -7.97 3.35
C ILE A 53 1.63 -7.12 4.15
N ALA A 54 2.80 -6.84 3.58
CA ALA A 54 3.78 -5.95 4.20
C ALA A 54 3.18 -4.56 4.47
N LEU A 55 2.43 -3.99 3.52
CA LEU A 55 1.75 -2.71 3.67
C LEU A 55 0.72 -2.72 4.80
N GLN A 56 -0.07 -3.79 4.92
CA GLN A 56 -1.05 -3.91 6.00
C GLN A 56 -0.39 -3.97 7.37
N LYS A 57 0.72 -4.73 7.50
CA LYS A 57 1.50 -4.79 8.73
C LYS A 57 2.11 -3.44 9.09
N HIS A 58 2.61 -2.72 8.09
CA HIS A 58 3.10 -1.36 8.30
C HIS A 58 1.98 -0.43 8.79
N THR A 59 0.83 -0.44 8.12
CA THR A 59 -0.31 0.39 8.50
C THR A 59 -0.77 0.07 9.93
N TRP A 60 -0.91 -1.21 10.26
CA TRP A 60 -1.26 -1.66 11.60
C TRP A 60 -0.25 -1.19 12.65
N TYR A 61 1.05 -1.33 12.39
CA TYR A 61 2.08 -0.91 13.36
C TYR A 61 1.99 0.58 13.64
N PHE A 62 1.83 1.41 12.61
CA PHE A 62 1.75 2.86 12.76
C PHE A 62 0.55 3.29 13.62
N GLU A 63 -0.59 2.64 13.42
CA GLU A 63 -1.85 2.93 14.13
C GLU A 63 -1.88 2.37 15.55
N ASN A 64 -1.28 1.20 15.80
CA ASN A 64 -1.52 0.43 17.03
C ASN A 64 -0.32 0.34 17.98
N ALA A 65 0.92 0.37 17.45
CA ALA A 65 2.09 -0.02 18.24
C ALA A 65 2.33 0.85 19.48
N VAL A 66 2.07 2.17 19.39
CA VAL A 66 2.30 3.09 20.52
C VAL A 66 1.25 2.94 21.63
N SER A 67 0.04 2.52 21.27
CA SER A 67 -1.03 2.23 22.24
C SER A 67 -0.71 0.98 23.06
N ILE A 68 0.01 0.02 22.48
CA ILE A 68 0.46 -1.21 23.13
C ILE A 68 1.72 -0.94 23.96
N GLU A 69 2.73 -0.31 23.35
CA GLU A 69 4.00 -0.03 23.99
C GLU A 69 4.46 1.40 23.70
N ARG A 70 4.34 2.28 24.70
CA ARG A 70 4.67 3.71 24.56
C ARG A 70 6.13 3.96 24.11
N SER A 71 7.04 3.03 24.41
CA SER A 71 8.46 3.11 24.00
C SER A 71 8.62 3.15 22.47
N LEU A 72 7.64 2.64 21.73
CA LEU A 72 7.66 2.54 20.27
C LEU A 72 7.36 3.87 19.56
N SER A 73 7.04 4.93 20.29
CA SER A 73 6.74 6.27 19.74
C SER A 73 7.96 7.04 19.23
N ALA A 74 9.15 6.73 19.75
CA ALA A 74 10.39 7.46 19.49
C ALA A 74 11.22 6.78 18.39
N VAL A 75 12.52 6.55 18.62
CA VAL A 75 13.49 6.00 17.66
C VAL A 75 12.99 4.75 16.93
N ARG A 76 12.19 3.90 17.59
CA ARG A 76 11.61 2.71 16.94
C ARG A 76 10.65 3.07 15.79
N ARG A 77 9.87 4.14 15.95
CA ARG A 77 8.99 4.65 14.89
C ARG A 77 9.77 5.15 13.67
N SER A 78 10.95 5.74 13.85
CA SER A 78 11.76 6.22 12.71
C SER A 78 12.37 5.07 11.92
N PHE A 79 12.86 4.01 12.57
CA PHE A 79 13.29 2.79 11.90
C PHE A 79 12.15 2.14 11.13
N PHE A 80 10.99 2.03 11.76
CA PHE A 80 9.79 1.51 11.13
C PHE A 80 9.38 2.32 9.88
N LEU A 81 9.39 3.65 9.96
CA LEU A 81 9.09 4.53 8.83
C LEU A 81 10.11 4.38 7.69
N SER A 82 11.40 4.20 8.03
CA SER A 82 12.43 3.91 7.04
C SER A 82 12.14 2.61 6.28
N SER A 83 11.71 1.57 6.98
CA SER A 83 11.32 0.30 6.36
C SER A 83 10.07 0.43 5.49
N TRP A 84 9.08 1.24 5.90
CA TRP A 84 7.93 1.56 5.04
C TRP A 84 8.40 2.27 3.76
N ILE A 85 9.31 3.24 3.85
CA ILE A 85 9.86 3.91 2.66
C ILE A 85 10.58 2.91 1.74
N LYS A 86 11.28 1.90 2.27
CA LYS A 86 11.88 0.83 1.46
C LYS A 86 10.83 0.02 0.71
N LEU A 87 9.77 -0.41 1.41
CA LEU A 87 8.62 -1.06 0.76
C LEU A 87 8.06 -0.17 -0.35
N GLY A 88 7.91 1.12 -0.09
CA GLY A 88 7.43 2.12 -1.04
C GLY A 88 8.26 2.28 -2.31
N LYS A 89 9.56 2.00 -2.27
CA LYS A 89 10.43 2.01 -3.45
C LYS A 89 10.18 0.82 -4.37
N GLU A 90 9.74 -0.30 -3.80
CA GLU A 90 9.46 -1.55 -4.53
C GLU A 90 7.97 -1.68 -4.89
N TYR A 91 7.10 -1.08 -4.08
CA TYR A 91 5.65 -1.10 -4.17
C TYR A 91 5.07 0.31 -3.93
N PRO A 92 4.93 1.12 -5.00
CA PRO A 92 4.50 2.53 -4.90
C PRO A 92 3.22 2.79 -4.09
N PRO A 93 2.18 1.93 -4.10
CA PRO A 93 1.00 2.13 -3.28
C PRO A 93 1.28 2.27 -1.78
N ALA A 94 2.40 1.72 -1.28
CA ALA A 94 2.80 1.89 0.10
C ALA A 94 3.20 3.35 0.44
N ILE A 95 3.83 4.08 -0.49
CA ILE A 95 4.11 5.51 -0.29
C ILE A 95 2.83 6.32 -0.32
N ASP A 96 1.91 6.00 -1.24
CA ASP A 96 0.64 6.72 -1.32
C ASP A 96 -0.14 6.54 -0.03
N LYS A 97 -0.18 5.32 0.51
CA LYS A 97 -0.80 5.07 1.81
C LYS A 97 -0.16 5.87 2.95
N LEU A 98 1.17 5.95 2.98
CA LEU A 98 1.89 6.70 4.00
C LEU A 98 1.58 8.21 3.95
N LYS A 99 1.30 8.78 2.78
CA LYS A 99 0.91 10.20 2.63
C LYS A 99 -0.51 10.50 3.12
N GLU A 100 -1.35 9.48 3.29
CA GLU A 100 -2.73 9.63 3.78
C GLU A 100 -2.84 9.65 5.31
N LEU A 101 -1.78 9.25 6.02
CA LEU A 101 -1.72 9.11 7.48
C LEU A 101 -1.12 10.36 8.16
#